data_AF-A0A3N9U1L1-F1
#
_entry.id   AF-A0A3N9U1L1-F1
#
_cell.length_a   1.000
_cell.length_b   1.000
_cell.length_c   1.000
_cell.angle_alpha   90.00
_cell.angle_beta   90.00
_cell.angle_gamma   90.00
#
_symmetry.space_group_name_H-M   'P 1'
#
loop_
_entity.id
_entity.type
_entity.pdbx_description
1 polymer ?
#
loop_
_entity_poly.entity_id
_entity_poly.type
_entity_poly.pdbx_seq_one_letter_code
_entity_poly.pdbx_strand_id
1 'polypeptide(L)'
;MITWPAVLKMEGDSELIFYRNEDEWLKDVTTNGFIFCETDVVIDSNGHEYIVCHDNQAKPLDLMDHHRVLSLDELSQLVREHFSAAGDCCVAKIMFNDSEDAILALSEQSA
;
A
#
# COMPACT_ATOMS: atom_id res chain seq x y z
N MET A 1 6.82 -9.71 -10.64
CA MET A 1 5.71 -10.37 -9.94
C MET A 1 5.68 -9.76 -8.56
N ILE A 2 4.51 -9.34 -8.09
CA ILE A 2 4.35 -8.61 -6.83
C ILE A 2 4.71 -9.51 -5.66
N THR A 3 5.47 -8.98 -4.72
CA THR A 3 5.84 -9.71 -3.49
C THR A 3 4.95 -9.27 -2.34
N TRP A 4 3.87 -10.03 -2.10
CA TRP A 4 2.98 -9.78 -0.96
C TRP A 4 3.69 -10.07 0.38
N PRO A 5 3.34 -9.38 1.48
CA PRO A 5 2.25 -8.41 1.63
C PRO A 5 2.51 -7.11 0.86
N ALA A 6 1.44 -6.36 0.60
CA ALA A 6 1.51 -5.08 -0.10
C ALA A 6 0.53 -4.07 0.51
N VAL A 7 0.69 -2.82 0.14
CA VAL A 7 -0.14 -1.72 0.62
C VAL A 7 -0.64 -0.88 -0.55
N LEU A 8 -1.91 -0.51 -0.54
CA LEU A 8 -2.45 0.51 -1.43
C LEU A 8 -2.29 1.88 -0.79
N LYS A 9 -1.72 2.81 -1.57
CA LYS A 9 -1.66 4.23 -1.28
C LYS A 9 -2.55 4.96 -2.29
N MET A 10 -3.53 5.71 -1.80
CA MET A 10 -4.40 6.55 -2.63
C MET A 10 -3.92 8.00 -2.64
N GLU A 11 -4.12 8.72 -3.75
CA GLU A 11 -3.82 10.14 -3.81
C GLU A 11 -4.68 10.96 -2.85
N GLY A 12 -4.03 11.85 -2.10
CA GLY A 12 -4.72 12.79 -1.21
C GLY A 12 -5.17 12.18 0.13
N ASP A 13 -4.96 10.88 0.32
CA ASP A 13 -5.21 10.18 1.58
C ASP A 13 -3.88 9.74 2.22
N SER A 14 -3.79 9.96 3.54
CA SER A 14 -2.69 9.41 4.35
C SER A 14 -3.00 7.98 4.80
N GLU A 15 -4.22 7.50 4.62
CA GLU A 15 -4.59 6.12 4.89
C GLU A 15 -3.92 5.16 3.90
N LEU A 16 -3.39 4.09 4.47
CA LEU A 16 -2.72 3.01 3.78
C LEU A 16 -3.54 1.74 4.02
N ILE A 17 -3.90 1.05 2.94
CA ILE A 17 -4.70 -0.17 3.04
C ILE A 17 -3.78 -1.38 2.87
N PHE A 18 -3.62 -2.16 3.94
CA PHE A 18 -2.79 -3.36 3.95
C PHE A 18 -3.50 -4.55 3.32
N TYR A 19 -2.76 -5.32 2.52
CA TYR A 19 -3.21 -6.57 1.94
C TYR A 19 -2.17 -7.66 2.18
N ARG A 20 -2.60 -8.75 2.82
CA ARG A 20 -1.72 -9.89 3.12
C ARG A 20 -1.30 -10.64 1.87
N ASN A 21 -2.18 -10.70 0.88
CA ASN A 21 -2.03 -11.50 -0.33
C ASN A 21 -2.89 -10.95 -1.47
N GLU A 22 -2.67 -11.48 -2.67
CA GLU A 22 -3.39 -11.12 -3.88
C GLU A 22 -4.91 -11.34 -3.79
N ASP A 23 -5.35 -12.44 -3.15
CA ASP A 23 -6.77 -12.75 -3.01
C ASP A 23 -7.51 -11.67 -2.18
N GLU A 24 -6.89 -11.17 -1.10
CA GLU A 24 -7.43 -10.06 -0.30
C GLU A 24 -7.56 -8.78 -1.13
N TRP A 25 -6.51 -8.42 -1.87
CA TRP A 25 -6.53 -7.30 -2.81
C TRP A 25 -7.68 -7.43 -3.81
N LEU A 26 -7.73 -8.54 -4.55
CA LEU A 26 -8.73 -8.78 -5.59
C LEU A 26 -10.15 -8.74 -5.05
N LYS A 27 -10.37 -9.32 -3.87
CA LYS A 27 -11.67 -9.31 -3.20
C LYS A 27 -12.07 -7.89 -2.81
N ASP A 28 -11.18 -7.13 -2.21
CA ASP A 28 -11.44 -5.78 -1.73
C ASP A 28 -11.75 -4.84 -2.89
N VAL A 29 -10.93 -4.83 -3.94
CA VAL A 29 -11.16 -3.97 -5.11
C VAL A 29 -12.42 -4.31 -5.90
N THR A 30 -12.81 -5.59 -5.92
CA THR A 30 -14.06 -6.03 -6.55
C THR A 30 -15.29 -5.67 -5.71
N THR A 31 -15.15 -5.60 -4.38
CA THR A 31 -16.28 -5.40 -3.46
C THR A 31 -16.53 -3.93 -3.15
N ASN A 32 -15.47 -3.16 -2.92
CA ASN A 32 -15.58 -1.80 -2.38
C ASN A 32 -15.76 -0.72 -3.47
N GLY A 33 -15.64 -1.09 -4.75
CA GLY A 33 -15.90 -0.17 -5.86
C GLY A 33 -15.00 1.06 -5.86
N PHE A 34 -13.72 0.89 -5.50
CA PHE A 34 -12.74 1.98 -5.51
C PHE A 34 -12.68 2.67 -6.86
N ILE A 35 -12.54 3.99 -6.83
CA ILE A 35 -12.29 4.82 -8.02
C ILE A 35 -10.83 5.18 -7.99
N PHE A 36 -10.00 4.39 -8.67
CA PHE A 36 -8.57 4.70 -8.74
C PHE A 36 -8.28 5.85 -9.70
N CYS A 37 -7.17 6.54 -9.48
CA CYS A 37 -6.58 7.55 -10.34
C CYS A 37 -5.15 7.15 -10.73
N GLU A 38 -4.53 7.91 -11.65
CA GLU A 38 -3.23 7.57 -12.24
C GLU A 38 -2.05 7.61 -11.24
N THR A 39 -2.28 8.14 -10.05
CA THR A 39 -1.29 8.32 -8.98
C THR A 39 -1.48 7.35 -7.82
N ASP A 40 -2.53 6.53 -7.86
CA ASP A 40 -2.73 5.46 -6.89
C ASP A 40 -1.76 4.31 -7.18
N VAL A 41 -1.07 3.88 -6.14
CA VAL A 41 -0.01 2.87 -6.26
C VAL A 41 -0.18 1.78 -5.21
N VAL A 42 0.13 0.56 -5.61
CA VAL A 42 0.36 -0.56 -4.71
C VAL A 42 1.86 -0.68 -4.49
N ILE A 43 2.29 -0.76 -3.24
CA ILE A 43 3.68 -0.92 -2.84
C ILE A 43 3.85 -2.30 -2.24
N ASP A 44 4.75 -3.11 -2.79
CA ASP A 44 5.00 -4.46 -2.29
C ASP A 44 6.00 -4.49 -1.12
N SER A 45 6.19 -5.66 -0.51
CA SER A 45 7.11 -5.86 0.63
C SER A 45 8.58 -5.53 0.32
N ASN A 46 8.96 -5.44 -0.96
CA ASN A 46 10.29 -5.01 -1.38
C ASN A 46 10.37 -3.50 -1.68
N GLY A 47 9.26 -2.78 -1.54
CA GLY A 47 9.13 -1.35 -1.85
C GLY A 47 8.89 -1.04 -3.33
N HIS A 48 8.59 -2.02 -4.19
CA HIS A 48 8.28 -1.75 -5.59
C HIS A 48 6.90 -1.13 -5.71
N GLU A 49 6.81 -0.04 -6.48
CA GLU A 49 5.55 0.60 -6.83
C GLU A 49 4.94 -0.02 -8.09
N TYR A 50 3.64 -0.29 -8.01
CA TYR A 50 2.82 -0.76 -9.10
C TYR A 50 1.64 0.20 -9.28
N ILE A 51 1.44 0.69 -10.49
CA ILE A 51 0.29 1.52 -10.83
C ILE A 51 -0.94 0.63 -10.96
N VAL A 52 -2.04 1.11 -10.41
CA VAL A 52 -3.34 0.48 -10.55
C VAL A 52 -3.94 0.82 -11.93
N CYS A 53 -4.03 -0.16 -12.82
CA CYS A 53 -4.62 0.05 -14.15
C CYS A 53 -6.11 -0.31 -14.17
N HIS A 54 -6.94 0.59 -14.70
CA HIS A 54 -8.35 0.31 -14.98
C HIS A 54 -8.48 -0.46 -16.29
N ASP A 55 -9.10 -1.64 -16.23
CA ASP A 55 -9.67 -2.22 -17.45
C ASP A 55 -11.11 -1.71 -17.61
N ASN A 56 -11.42 -1.17 -18.79
CA ASN A 56 -12.75 -0.67 -19.16
C ASN A 56 -13.85 -1.77 -19.16
N GLN A 57 -13.52 -3.03 -18.86
CA GLN A 57 -14.40 -4.19 -19.00
C GLN A 57 -14.52 -5.08 -17.75
N ALA A 58 -14.44 -4.49 -16.55
CA ALA A 58 -14.87 -5.13 -15.29
C ALA A 58 -14.21 -6.50 -15.03
N LYS A 59 -12.87 -6.54 -15.14
CA LYS A 59 -12.03 -7.68 -14.77
C LYS A 59 -10.92 -7.22 -13.82
N PRO A 60 -10.38 -8.14 -13.00
CA PRO A 60 -9.54 -7.80 -11.85
C PRO A 60 -8.41 -6.85 -12.27
N LEU A 61 -8.33 -5.72 -11.56
CA LEU A 61 -7.35 -4.66 -11.75
C LEU A 61 -5.94 -5.23 -11.95
N ASP A 62 -5.41 -5.08 -13.16
CA ASP A 62 -4.01 -5.37 -13.42
C ASP A 62 -3.14 -4.33 -12.71
N LEU A 63 -2.04 -4.80 -12.13
CA LEU A 63 -1.03 -3.97 -11.48
C LEU A 63 0.20 -3.91 -12.40
N MET A 64 0.50 -2.71 -12.89
CA MET A 64 1.62 -2.49 -13.81
C MET A 64 2.83 -1.97 -13.06
N ASP A 65 4.00 -2.59 -13.27
CA ASP A 65 5.27 -2.16 -12.69
C ASP A 65 5.58 -0.71 -13.09
N HIS A 66 5.72 0.16 -12.09
CA HIS A 66 6.05 1.59 -12.29
C HIS A 66 7.55 1.83 -12.47
N HIS A 67 8.37 0.78 -12.37
CA HIS A 67 9.83 0.81 -12.36
C HIS A 67 10.42 1.75 -11.31
N ARG A 68 9.69 1.96 -10.22
CA ARG A 68 10.11 2.74 -9.07
C ARG A 68 10.14 1.83 -7.83
N VAL A 69 11.23 1.94 -7.09
CA VAL A 69 11.41 1.27 -5.80
C VAL A 69 11.61 2.34 -4.75
N LEU A 70 10.73 2.35 -3.76
CA LEU A 70 10.83 3.24 -2.61
C LEU A 70 12.03 2.84 -1.77
N SER A 71 12.79 3.84 -1.33
CA SER A 71 13.76 3.64 -0.28
C SER A 71 13.07 3.33 1.05
N LEU A 72 13.80 2.70 1.97
CA LEU A 72 13.30 2.44 3.33
C LEU A 72 12.85 3.73 4.03
N ASP A 73 13.52 4.85 3.80
CA ASP A 73 13.17 6.14 4.39
C ASP A 73 11.82 6.66 3.87
N GLU A 74 11.60 6.61 2.54
CA GLU A 74 10.32 6.99 1.93
C GLU A 74 9.17 6.11 2.45
N LEU A 75 9.38 4.78 2.50
CA LEU A 75 8.36 3.86 3.00
C LEU A 75 8.09 4.05 4.50
N SER A 76 9.15 4.25 5.29
CA SER A 76 9.02 4.58 6.72
C SER A 76 8.21 5.85 6.93
N GLN A 77 8.43 6.87 6.09
CA GLN A 77 7.68 8.12 6.15
C GLN A 77 6.20 7.90 5.85
N LEU A 78 5.86 7.13 4.81
CA LEU A 78 4.47 6.79 4.48
C LEU A 78 3.76 6.08 5.64
N VAL A 79 4.41 5.07 6.24
CA VAL A 79 3.82 4.32 7.37
C VAL A 79 3.63 5.22 8.59
N ARG A 80 4.58 6.11 8.88
CA ARG A 80 4.44 7.09 9.98
C ARG A 80 3.31 8.09 9.73
N GLU A 81 3.14 8.55 8.50
CA GLU A 81 2.04 9.46 8.11
C GLU A 81 0.69 8.78 8.32
N HIS A 82 0.55 7.51 7.91
CA HIS A 82 -0.64 6.71 8.16
C HIS A 82 -0.97 6.61 9.65
N PHE A 83 -0.01 6.18 10.47
CA PHE A 83 -0.24 6.06 11.91
C PHE A 83 -0.50 7.42 12.59
N SER A 84 0.16 8.49 12.12
CA SER A 84 -0.09 9.85 12.62
C SER A 84 -1.52 10.29 12.32
N ALA A 85 -2.05 9.97 11.14
CA ALA A 85 -3.43 10.26 10.75
C ALA A 85 -4.44 9.44 11.57
N ALA A 86 -4.09 8.20 11.91
CA ALA A 86 -4.86 7.34 12.81
C ALA A 86 -4.83 7.77 14.29
N GLY A 87 -4.02 8.78 14.64
CA GLY A 87 -3.96 9.37 15.98
C GLY A 87 -2.87 8.83 16.89
N ASP A 88 -1.92 8.03 16.37
CA ASP A 88 -0.79 7.53 17.14
C ASP A 88 0.25 8.63 17.40
N CYS A 89 0.36 9.06 18.67
CA CYS A 89 1.19 10.19 19.09
C CYS A 89 2.71 9.91 19.10
N CYS A 90 3.13 8.65 19.00
CA CYS A 90 4.53 8.22 19.19
C CYS A 90 5.25 7.76 17.90
N VAL A 91 4.63 7.94 16.74
CA VAL A 91 5.05 7.31 15.46
C VAL A 91 6.38 7.81 14.92
N ALA A 92 6.75 9.05 15.24
CA ALA A 92 8.00 9.67 14.77
C ALA A 92 9.28 8.92 15.22
N LYS A 93 9.18 8.02 16.20
CA LYS A 93 10.32 7.22 16.71
C LYS A 93 10.35 5.78 16.19
N ILE A 94 9.36 5.36 15.42
CA ILE A 94 9.33 4.00 14.85
C ILE A 94 10.43 3.93 13.79
N MET A 95 11.33 2.96 13.93
CA MET A 95 12.35 2.64 12.95
C MET A 95 12.09 1.22 12.45
N PHE A 96 12.10 1.06 11.13
CA PHE A 96 11.97 -0.23 10.46
C PHE A 96 13.35 -0.70 10.01
N ASN A 97 13.57 -2.01 10.03
CA ASN A 97 14.84 -2.59 9.60
C ASN A 97 14.94 -2.68 8.08
N ASP A 98 13.81 -2.92 7.42
CA ASP A 98 13.66 -3.06 5.97
C ASP A 98 12.23 -2.75 5.52
N SER A 99 11.99 -2.83 4.21
CA SER A 99 10.69 -2.52 3.61
C SER A 99 9.58 -3.48 4.04
N GLU A 100 9.93 -4.76 4.29
CA GLU A 100 8.97 -5.77 4.71
C GLU A 100 8.47 -5.49 6.13
N ASP A 101 9.38 -5.15 7.05
CA ASP A 101 9.08 -4.73 8.42
C ASP A 101 8.11 -3.53 8.44
N ALA A 102 8.38 -2.51 7.61
CA ALA A 102 7.52 -1.34 7.47
C ALA A 102 6.10 -1.70 6.98
N ILE A 103 5.98 -2.56 5.97
CA ILE A 103 4.70 -3.01 5.43
C ILE A 103 3.94 -3.86 6.45
N LEU A 104 4.62 -4.76 7.15
CA LEU A 104 4.02 -5.64 8.16
C LEU A 104 3.46 -4.87 9.35
N ALA A 105 4.06 -3.75 9.73
CA ALA A 105 3.56 -2.90 10.81
C ALA A 105 2.13 -2.40 10.56
N LEU A 106 1.73 -2.23 9.29
CA LEU A 106 0.37 -1.81 8.92
C LEU A 106 -0.69 -2.87 9.24
N SER A 107 -0.30 -4.15 9.34
CA SER A 107 -1.23 -5.24 9.66
C SER A 107 -1.78 -5.18 11.09
N GLU A 108 -1.11 -4.44 11.99
CA GLU A 108 -1.52 -4.30 13.40
C GLU A 108 -2.65 -3.29 13.62
N GLN A 109 -3.05 -2.51 12.60
CA GLN A 109 -4.16 -1.56 12.67
C GLN A 109 -5.48 -2.06 12.04
N SER A 110 -5.45 -3.19 11.33
CA SER A 110 -6.62 -3.75 10.62
C SER A 110 -7.50 -4.68 11.48
N ALA A 111 -7.40 -4.60 12.83
CA ALA A 111 -8.06 -5.50 13.78
C ALA A 111 -9.27 -4.88 14.49
#